data_AF-A0A963V983-F1
#
_entry.id   AF-A0A963V983-F1
#
_cell.length_a   1.000
_cell.length_b   1.000
_cell.length_c   1.000
_cell.angle_alpha   90.00
_cell.angle_beta   90.00
_cell.angle_gamma   90.00
#
_symmetry.space_group_name_H-M   'P 1'
#
loop_
_entity.id
_entity.type
_entity.pdbx_description
1 polymer ?
#
loop_
_entity_poly.entity_id
_entity_poly.type
_entity_poly.pdbx_seq_one_letter_code
_entity_poly.pdbx_strand_id
1 'polypeptide(L)' 'EGIFVNCGWGTGGFKAIPGSGWAMAELMARGHSPLTEEFSMYRFREGKFIDESVAAGVAH' A
#
# COMPACT_ATOMS: atom_id res chain seq x y z
N GLU A 1 15.04 -5.21 -11.80
CA GLU A 1 15.26 -4.94 -10.36
C GLU A 1 15.33 -3.43 -10.15
N GLY A 2 15.00 -2.93 -8.96
CA GLY A 2 15.05 -1.50 -8.63
C GLY A 2 13.82 -0.67 -9.02
N ILE A 3 12.72 -1.30 -9.45
CA ILE A 3 11.43 -0.63 -9.66
C ILE A 3 10.55 -0.90 -8.44
N PHE A 4 9.99 0.17 -7.89
CA PHE A 4 9.08 0.13 -6.76
C PHE A 4 7.79 0.87 -7.14
N VAL A 5 6.65 0.40 -6.64
CA VAL A 5 5.34 0.96 -6.99
C VAL A 5 4.60 1.35 -5.73
N ASN A 6 4.21 2.62 -5.65
CA ASN A 6 3.34 3.16 -4.62
C ASN A 6 2.07 3.69 -5.30
N CYS A 7 0.99 2.91 -5.29
CA CYS A 7 -0.27 3.24 -5.96
C CYS A 7 -1.46 2.57 -5.25
N GLY A 8 -2.66 2.78 -5.79
CA GLY A 8 -3.87 2.11 -5.29
C GLY A 8 -4.48 2.72 -4.03
N TRP A 9 -4.00 3.87 -3.56
CA TRP A 9 -4.59 4.60 -2.44
C TRP A 9 -6.00 5.15 -2.70
N GLY A 10 -6.39 5.27 -3.97
CA GLY A 10 -7.69 5.77 -4.39
C GLY A 10 -8.06 7.09 -3.70
N THR A 11 -9.23 7.11 -3.08
CA THR A 11 -9.80 8.27 -2.38
C THR A 11 -9.17 8.52 -1.00
N GLY A 12 -8.50 7.52 -0.42
CA GLY A 12 -7.92 7.59 0.92
C GLY A 12 -6.49 8.14 0.97
N GLY A 13 -5.87 8.46 -0.16
CA GLY A 13 -4.42 8.72 -0.23
C GLY A 13 -3.90 9.92 0.55
N PHE A 14 -4.71 10.97 0.75
CA PHE A 14 -4.23 12.18 1.42
C PHE A 14 -3.77 11.92 2.87
N LYS A 15 -4.56 11.18 3.65
CA LYS A 15 -4.17 10.82 5.03
C LYS A 15 -2.96 9.89 5.08
N ALA A 16 -2.74 9.13 4.01
CA ALA A 16 -1.69 8.12 3.93
C ALA A 16 -0.32 8.70 3.56
N ILE A 17 -0.21 9.97 3.15
CA ILE A 17 1.04 10.57 2.66
C ILE A 17 2.23 10.33 3.60
N PRO A 18 2.15 10.62 4.92
CA PRO A 18 3.31 10.45 5.81
C PRO A 18 3.69 8.97 5.98
N GLY A 19 2.71 8.09 6.22
CA GLY A 19 2.94 6.66 6.45
C GLY A 19 3.43 5.93 5.20
N SER A 20 2.81 6.20 4.04
CA SER A 20 3.20 5.61 2.76
C SER A 20 4.58 6.08 2.31
N GLY A 21 4.92 7.36 2.52
CA GLY A 21 6.25 7.89 2.24
C GLY A 21 7.33 7.20 3.09
N TRP A 22 7.08 7.05 4.39
CA TRP A 22 8.00 6.35 5.30
C TRP A 22 8.19 4.89 4.91
N ALA A 23 7.09 4.16 4.72
CA ALA A 23 7.09 2.75 4.36
C ALA A 23 7.78 2.49 3.01
N MET A 24 7.51 3.34 2.01
CA MET A 24 8.13 3.27 0.70
C MET A 24 9.64 3.57 0.76
N ALA A 25 10.06 4.56 1.54
CA ALA A 25 11.48 4.87 1.72
C ALA A 25 12.23 3.69 2.37
N GLU A 26 11.66 3.07 3.39
CA GLU A 26 12.22 1.88 4.03
C GLU A 26 12.30 0.70 3.05
N LEU A 27 11.22 0.44 2.30
CA LEU A 27 11.17 -0.62 1.29
C LEU A 27 12.26 -0.44 0.22
N MET A 28 12.45 0.79 -0.28
CA MET A 28 13.49 1.09 -1.27
C MET A 28 14.90 0.89 -0.70
N ALA A 29 15.13 1.30 0.54
CA ALA A 29 16.45 1.26 1.17
C ALA A 29 16.86 -0.16 1.62
N ARG A 30 15.90 -0.96 2.12
CA ARG A 30 16.16 -2.26 2.76
C ARG A 30 15.70 -3.46 1.94
N GLY A 31 14.88 -3.23 0.91
CA GLY A 31 14.18 -4.29 0.17
C GLY A 31 12.96 -4.85 0.89
N HIS A 32 12.65 -4.39 2.11
CA HIS A 32 11.46 -4.77 2.87
C HIS A 32 11.01 -3.63 3.80
N SER A 33 9.72 -3.59 4.14
CA SER A 33 9.18 -2.73 5.20
C SER A 33 7.94 -3.39 5.81
N PRO A 34 7.89 -3.59 7.14
CA PRO A 34 6.74 -4.22 7.81
C PRO A 34 5.41 -3.55 7.52
N LEU A 35 5.41 -2.23 7.27
CA LEU A 35 4.22 -1.46 6.94
C LEU A 35 3.65 -1.76 5.54
N THR A 36 4.45 -2.36 4.65
CA THR A 36 4.06 -2.65 3.26
C THR A 36 3.75 -4.12 3.00
N GLU A 37 4.06 -5.03 3.93
CA GLU A 37 4.06 -6.48 3.70
C GLU A 37 2.69 -6.99 3.21
N GLU A 38 1.62 -6.58 3.88
CA GLU A 38 0.24 -6.96 3.54
C GLU A 38 -0.28 -6.26 2.26
N PHE A 39 0.39 -5.19 1.81
CA PHE A 39 0.00 -4.41 0.63
C PHE A 39 0.76 -4.81 -0.64
N SER A 40 1.46 -5.94 -0.63
CA SER A 40 2.17 -6.49 -1.79
C SER A 40 1.27 -6.63 -3.03
N MET A 41 1.86 -6.48 -4.22
CA MET A 41 1.17 -6.71 -5.50
C MET A 41 0.70 -8.18 -5.65
N TYR A 42 1.33 -9.11 -4.94
CA TYR A 42 0.98 -10.53 -5.01
C TYR A 42 -0.27 -10.89 -4.21
N ARG A 43 -0.77 -10.00 -3.34
CA ARG A 43 -1.93 -10.27 -2.46
C ARG A 43 -3.18 -10.69 -3.23
N PHE A 44 -3.36 -10.15 -4.44
CA PHE A 44 -4.49 -10.50 -5.32
C PHE A 44 -4.36 -11.90 -5.90
N ARG A 45 -3.13 -12.31 -6.26
CA ARG A 45 -2.86 -13.66 -6.75
C ARG A 45 -3.06 -14.70 -5.65
N GLU A 46 -2.74 -14.34 -4.41
CA GLU A 46 -2.87 -15.20 -3.23
C GLU A 46 -4.29 -15.21 -2.63
N GLY A 47 -5.19 -14.33 -3.09
CA GLY A 47 -6.52 -14.16 -2.52
C GLY A 47 -6.55 -13.49 -1.14
N LYS A 48 -5.45 -12.83 -0.73
CA LYS A 48 -5.34 -12.06 0.53
C LYS A 48 -5.83 -10.62 0.32
N PHE A 49 -7.13 -10.46 0.13
CA PHE A 49 -7.73 -9.15 -0.03
C PHE A 49 -7.80 -8.41 1.32
N ILE A 50 -7.58 -7.09 1.27
CA ILE A 50 -7.84 -6.17 2.38
C ILE A 50 -9.00 -5.29 1.93
N ASP A 51 -10.20 -5.57 2.45
CA ASP A 51 -11.42 -4.86 2.07
C ASP A 51 -11.64 -3.66 3.00
N GLU A 52 -11.53 -2.46 2.44
CA GLU A 52 -11.78 -1.19 3.12
C GLU A 52 -12.91 -0.40 2.45
N SER A 53 -13.78 -1.05 1.66
CA SER A 53 -14.84 -0.39 0.87
C SER A 53 -15.71 0.56 1.70
N VAL A 54 -16.14 0.13 2.88
CA VAL A 54 -16.92 0.99 3.80
C VAL A 54 -16.04 2.04 4.48
N ALA A 55 -14.83 1.65 4.92
CA ALA A 55 -13.90 2.53 5.64
C ALA A 55 -13.36 3.67 4.75
N ALA A 56 -13.36 3.48 3.42
CA ALA A 56 -12.97 4.50 2.45
C ALA A 56 -13.85 5.76 2.51
N GLY A 57 -15.10 5.64 2.97
CA GLY A 57 -16.01 6.77 3.17
C GLY A 57 -16.40 7.49 1.88
N VAL A 58 -16.17 6.87 0.72
CA VAL A 58 -16.52 7.40 -0.61
C VAL A 58 -17.14 6.26 -1.41
N ALA A 59 -18.29 6.51 -2.04
CA ALA A 59 -18.96 5.51 -2.88
C ALA A 59 -18.11 5.14 -4.12
N HIS A 60 -18.07 3.85 -4.45
CA HIS A 60 -17.34 3.27 -5.59
C HIS A 60 -17.92 1.91 -6.00
#